data_AF-A0A9D9CSW0-F1
#
_entry.id   AF-A0A9D9CSW0-F1
#
_cell.length_a   1.000
_cell.length_b   1.000
_cell.length_c   1.000
_cell.angle_alpha   90.00
_cell.angle_beta   90.00
_cell.angle_gamma   90.00
#
_symmetry.space_group_name_H-M   'P 1'
#
loop_
_entity.id
_entity.type
_entity.pdbx_description
1 polymer ?
#
loop_
_entity_poly.entity_id
_entity_poly.type
_entity_poly.pdbx_seq_one_letter_code
_entity_poly.pdbx_strand_id
1 'polypeptide(L)'
;MNLRVFKKDIDFLTEDFLSDALISMGFAREESKRENILDIINEAIDLRDETYVKINHPEKENLKAYYRKTTEDFLKALDALCEKLGEAIK
;
A
#
# COMPACT_ATOMS: atom_id res chain seq x y z
N MET A 1 2.77 -19.58 -9.14
CA MET A 1 2.93 -18.28 -8.44
C MET A 1 3.94 -18.48 -7.33
N ASN A 2 4.95 -17.63 -7.25
CA ASN A 2 5.99 -17.74 -6.23
C ASN A 2 5.65 -16.78 -5.09
N LEU A 3 5.28 -17.31 -3.94
CA LEU A 3 4.84 -16.51 -2.78
C LEU A 3 5.93 -15.55 -2.29
N ARG A 4 7.20 -15.93 -2.41
CA ARG A 4 8.33 -15.08 -2.04
C ARG A 4 8.47 -13.89 -2.98
N VAL A 5 8.21 -14.09 -4.29
CA VAL A 5 8.22 -12.99 -5.26
C VAL A 5 7.06 -12.06 -4.99
N PHE A 6 5.86 -12.60 -4.79
CA PHE A 6 4.68 -11.77 -4.52
C PHE A 6 4.82 -10.88 -3.28
N LYS A 7 5.37 -11.42 -2.18
CA LYS A 7 5.67 -10.63 -0.98
C LYS A 7 6.67 -9.50 -1.24
N LYS A 8 7.71 -9.77 -2.05
CA LYS A 8 8.67 -8.75 -2.47
C LYS A 8 8.03 -7.68 -3.34
N ASP A 9 7.10 -8.05 -4.22
CA ASP A 9 6.40 -7.09 -5.06
C ASP A 9 5.53 -6.15 -4.21
N ILE A 10 4.86 -6.67 -3.17
CA ILE A 10 4.12 -5.85 -2.20
C ILE A 10 5.06 -4.91 -1.45
N ASP A 11 6.17 -5.43 -0.90
CA ASP A 11 7.15 -4.60 -0.20
C ASP A 11 7.67 -3.50 -1.11
N PHE A 12 8.08 -3.85 -2.33
CA PHE A 12 8.61 -2.90 -3.31
C PHE A 12 7.61 -1.79 -3.63
N LEU A 13 6.35 -2.14 -3.93
CA LEU A 13 5.32 -1.16 -4.29
C LEU A 13 4.94 -0.27 -3.11
N THR A 14 4.86 -0.83 -1.89
CA THR A 14 4.62 -0.03 -0.69
C THR A 14 5.81 0.89 -0.40
N GLU A 15 7.05 0.40 -0.49
CA GLU A 15 8.25 1.20 -0.25
C GLU A 15 8.41 2.35 -1.27
N ASP A 16 8.07 2.10 -2.54
CA ASP A 16 8.05 3.10 -3.60
C ASP A 16 7.04 4.22 -3.27
N PHE A 17 5.80 3.83 -2.94
CA PHE A 17 4.77 4.77 -2.50
C PHE A 17 5.17 5.58 -1.26
N LEU A 18 5.73 4.92 -0.25
CA LEU A 18 6.19 5.58 0.98
C LEU A 18 7.31 6.59 0.69
N SER A 19 8.20 6.28 -0.24
CA SER A 19 9.27 7.19 -0.66
C SER A 19 8.69 8.46 -1.28
N ASP A 20 7.73 8.33 -2.19
CA ASP A 20 7.04 9.46 -2.82
C ASP A 20 6.25 10.29 -1.80
N ALA A 21 5.56 9.64 -0.86
CA ALA A 21 4.80 10.31 0.20
C ALA A 21 5.73 11.10 1.14
N LEU A 22 6.86 10.51 1.56
CA LEU A 22 7.85 11.18 2.41
C LEU A 22 8.51 12.38 1.70
N ILE A 23 8.85 12.24 0.42
CA ILE A 23 9.37 13.35 -0.39
C ILE A 23 8.34 14.47 -0.44
N SER A 24 7.08 14.14 -0.71
CA SER A 24 5.97 15.10 -0.79
C SER A 24 5.74 15.83 0.53
N MET A 25 5.80 15.12 1.65
CA MET A 25 5.72 15.70 2.99
C MET A 25 6.88 16.69 3.24
N GLY A 26 8.09 16.38 2.76
CA GLY A 26 9.25 17.27 2.84
C GLY A 26 9.08 18.60 2.11
N PHE A 27 8.22 18.65 1.08
CA PHE A 27 7.89 19.88 0.35
C PHE A 27 6.64 20.60 0.89
N ALA A 28 5.86 19.97 1.77
CA ALA A 28 4.65 20.54 2.34
C ALA A 28 4.97 21.66 3.36
N ARG A 29 4.57 22.89 3.04
CA ARG A 29 4.79 24.07 3.91
C ARG A 29 3.84 24.11 5.09
N GLU A 30 2.59 23.75 4.85
CA GLU A 30 1.51 23.76 5.85
C GLU A 30 1.56 22.50 6.73
N GLU A 31 1.40 22.64 8.04
CA GLU A 31 1.37 21.51 8.98
C GLU A 31 0.21 20.57 8.68
N SER A 32 -0.98 21.11 8.39
CA SER A 32 -2.17 20.34 8.02
C SER A 32 -1.93 19.43 6.80
N LYS A 33 -1.14 19.89 5.82
CA LYS A 33 -0.75 19.06 4.66
C LYS A 33 0.21 17.94 5.08
N ARG A 34 1.15 18.21 5.98
CA ARG A 34 2.07 17.18 6.51
C ARG A 34 1.32 16.13 7.30
N GLU A 35 0.39 16.54 8.17
CA GLU A 35 -0.46 15.63 8.95
C GLU A 35 -1.31 14.74 8.03
N ASN A 36 -1.94 15.32 7.00
CA ASN A 36 -2.73 14.55 6.03
C ASN A 36 -1.86 13.53 5.26
N ILE A 37 -0.65 13.91 4.83
CA ILE A 37 0.27 12.98 4.18
C ILE A 37 0.74 11.88 5.15
N LEU A 38 0.95 12.21 6.43
CA LEU A 38 1.31 11.23 7.46
C LEU A 38 0.20 10.20 7.68
N ASP A 39 -1.06 10.62 7.67
CA ASP A 39 -2.20 9.71 7.76
C ASP A 39 -2.24 8.75 6.55
N ILE A 40 -1.99 9.26 5.35
CA ILE A 40 -1.89 8.44 4.13
C ILE A 40 -0.73 7.44 4.20
N ILE A 41 0.41 7.85 4.77
CA ILE A 41 1.55 6.94 5.03
C ILE A 41 1.15 5.80 5.97
N ASN A 42 0.43 6.12 7.05
CA ASN A 42 -0.04 5.10 8.00
C ASN A 42 -1.01 4.13 7.32
N GLU A 43 -1.94 4.62 6.51
CA GLU A 43 -2.85 3.77 5.73
C GLU A 43 -2.09 2.80 4.80
N ALA A 44 -1.00 3.24 4.18
CA ALA A 44 -0.18 2.38 3.32
C ALA A 44 0.57 1.29 4.09
N ILE A 45 1.05 1.60 5.30
CA ILE A 45 1.68 0.63 6.21
C ILE A 45 0.64 -0.43 6.63
N ASP A 46 -0.55 0.01 7.04
CA ASP A 46 -1.64 -0.89 7.43
C ASP A 46 -2.06 -1.79 6.27
N LEU A 47 -2.19 -1.24 5.06
CA LEU A 47 -2.50 -2.01 3.84
C LEU A 47 -1.48 -3.14 3.60
N ARG A 48 -0.18 -2.85 3.76
CA ARG A 48 0.88 -3.85 3.61
C ARG A 48 0.72 -4.95 4.66
N ASP A 49 0.57 -4.58 5.92
CA ASP A 49 0.50 -5.53 7.03
C ASP A 49 -0.74 -6.44 6.90
N GLU A 50 -1.90 -5.87 6.57
CA GLU A 50 -3.12 -6.63 6.30
C GLU A 50 -2.95 -7.59 5.11
N THR A 51 -2.30 -7.14 4.04
CA THR A 51 -2.03 -7.96 2.87
C THR A 51 -1.11 -9.12 3.24
N TYR A 52 -0.10 -8.88 4.08
CA TYR A 52 0.78 -9.92 4.62
C TYR A 52 0.03 -10.95 5.47
N VAL A 53 -0.91 -10.52 6.32
CA VAL A 53 -1.76 -11.42 7.10
C VAL A 53 -2.57 -12.31 6.15
N LYS A 54 -3.24 -11.73 5.15
CA LYS A 54 -4.01 -12.50 4.14
C LYS A 54 -3.14 -13.55 3.44
N ILE A 55 -1.96 -13.15 2.99
CA ILE A 55 -1.03 -14.03 2.28
C ILE A 55 -0.52 -15.19 3.16
N ASN A 56 -0.31 -14.95 4.45
CA ASN A 56 0.16 -15.97 5.38
C ASN A 56 -0.96 -16.91 5.86
N HIS A 57 -2.22 -16.49 5.73
CA HIS A 57 -3.39 -17.23 6.21
C HIS A 57 -4.43 -17.44 5.10
N PRO A 58 -4.09 -18.16 4.02
CA PRO A 58 -5.00 -18.32 2.89
C PRO A 58 -6.17 -19.27 3.21
N GLU A 59 -7.33 -18.98 2.62
CA GLU A 59 -8.47 -19.90 2.65
C GLU A 59 -8.16 -21.19 1.87
N LYS A 60 -8.49 -22.35 2.46
CA LYS A 60 -8.01 -23.65 1.97
C LYS A 60 -8.68 -24.12 0.68
N GLU A 61 -9.83 -23.57 0.30
CA GLU A 61 -10.63 -24.15 -0.79
C GLU A 61 -10.25 -23.66 -2.21
N ASN A 62 -9.46 -22.61 -2.39
CA ASN A 62 -8.88 -22.28 -3.71
C ASN A 62 -7.69 -21.30 -3.60
N LEU A 63 -6.51 -21.82 -3.27
CA LEU A 63 -5.30 -21.00 -3.06
C LEU A 63 -4.98 -20.07 -4.26
N LYS A 64 -5.11 -20.56 -5.49
CA LYS A 64 -4.78 -19.76 -6.68
C LYS A 64 -5.71 -18.56 -6.84
N ALA A 65 -7.02 -18.78 -6.69
CA ALA A 65 -8.00 -17.70 -6.77
C ALA A 65 -7.86 -16.72 -5.59
N TYR A 66 -7.61 -17.25 -4.39
CA TYR A 66 -7.38 -16.47 -3.19
C TYR A 66 -6.24 -15.47 -3.38
N TYR A 67 -5.04 -15.95 -3.76
CA TYR A 67 -3.90 -15.07 -3.93
C TYR A 67 -4.07 -14.07 -5.06
N ARG A 68 -4.69 -14.48 -6.19
CA ARG A 68 -5.01 -13.56 -7.28
C ARG A 68 -5.89 -12.41 -6.80
N LYS A 69 -6.95 -12.74 -6.05
CA LYS A 69 -7.85 -11.73 -5.48
C LYS A 69 -7.10 -10.82 -4.50
N THR A 70 -6.28 -11.39 -3.61
CA THR A 70 -5.45 -10.60 -2.69
C THR A 70 -4.51 -9.64 -3.42
N THR A 71 -3.92 -10.06 -4.55
CA THR A 71 -3.12 -9.17 -5.41
C THR A 71 -3.97 -8.05 -6.02
N GLU A 72 -5.12 -8.38 -6.60
CA GLU A 72 -6.02 -7.40 -7.23
C GLU A 72 -6.54 -6.38 -6.20
N ASP A 73 -6.88 -6.84 -4.99
CA ASP A 73 -7.35 -6.00 -3.89
C ASP A 73 -6.23 -5.07 -3.38
N PHE A 74 -5.01 -5.58 -3.21
CA PHE A 74 -3.84 -4.78 -2.84
C PHE A 74 -3.55 -3.67 -3.85
N LEU A 75 -3.50 -4.01 -5.14
CA LEU A 75 -3.21 -3.03 -6.20
C LEU A 75 -4.27 -1.94 -6.28
N LYS A 76 -5.55 -2.28 -6.15
CA LYS A 76 -6.64 -1.29 -6.12
C LYS A 76 -6.56 -0.37 -4.91
N ALA A 77 -6.23 -0.91 -3.73
CA ALA A 77 -6.10 -0.10 -2.52
C ALA A 77 -4.89 0.84 -2.61
N LEU A 78 -3.77 0.36 -3.16
CA LEU A 78 -2.58 1.20 -3.38
C LEU A 78 -2.85 2.30 -4.41
N ASP A 79 -3.56 2.00 -5.50
CA ASP A 79 -3.97 2.99 -6.49
C ASP A 79 -4.83 4.10 -5.87
N ALA A 80 -5.78 3.75 -5.01
CA ALA A 80 -6.57 4.72 -4.26
C ALA A 80 -5.71 5.59 -3.31
N LEU A 81 -4.65 5.03 -2.72
CA LEU A 81 -3.70 5.80 -1.91
C LEU A 81 -2.87 6.77 -2.77
N CYS A 82 -2.49 6.39 -3.99
CA CYS A 82 -1.86 7.29 -4.96
C CYS A 82 -2.76 8.47 -5.32
N GLU A 83 -4.05 8.22 -5.57
CA GLU A 83 -5.02 9.29 -5.82
C GLU A 83 -5.15 10.23 -4.61
N LYS A 84 -5.33 9.69 -3.40
CA LYS A 84 -5.37 10.45 -2.15
C LYS A 84 -4.13 11.32 -1.95
N LEU A 85 -2.94 10.75 -2.16
CA LEU A 85 -1.68 11.47 -2.05
C LEU A 85 -1.61 12.61 -3.07
N GLY A 86 -2.02 12.35 -4.32
CA GLY A 86 -2.09 13.36 -5.37
C GLY A 86 -3.05 14.50 -5.05
N GLU A 87 -4.14 14.24 -4.35
CA GLU A 87 -5.06 15.26 -3.84
C GLU A 87 -4.47 16.04 -2.66
N ALA A 88 -3.79 15.37 -1.74
CA ALA A 88 -3.19 15.99 -0.55
C ALA A 88 -2.05 16.97 -0.89
N ILE A 89 -1.37 16.76 -2.03
CA ILE A 89 -0.25 17.60 -2.47
C ILE A 89 -0.72 18.85 -3.23
N LYS A 90 -1.88 18.79 -3.91
CA LYS A 90 -2.45 19.95 -4.64
C LYS A 90 -2.68 21.14 -3.72
#